data_AF-A0A2X3CCG4-F1
#
_entry.id   AF-A0A2X3CCG4-F1
#
_cell.length_a   1.000
_cell.length_b   1.000
_cell.length_c   1.000
_cell.angle_alpha   90.00
_cell.angle_beta   90.00
_cell.angle_gamma   90.00
#
_symmetry.space_group_name_H-M   'P 1'
#
loop_
_entity.id
_entity.type
_entity.pdbx_description
1 polymer ?
#
loop_
_entity_poly.entity_id
_entity_poly.type
_entity_poly.pdbx_seq_one_letter_code
_entity_poly.pdbx_strand_id
1 'polypeptide(L)' 'MISYEFLFDLALILISTKLFGLITKKIRMPQVVGALVAGVVLGPAFLNVLSETEFIQNLAELGVIVCLQQV' A
#
# COMPACT_ATOMS: atom_id res chain seq x y z
N MET A 1 2.86 -23.04 12.07
CA MET A 1 4.06 -22.41 11.51
C MET A 1 3.69 -20.97 11.23
N ILE A 2 4.43 -20.01 11.78
CA ILE A 2 4.04 -18.60 11.81
C ILE A 2 4.25 -18.05 10.38
N SER A 3 3.16 -17.72 9.70
CA SER A 3 3.15 -17.25 8.32
C SER A 3 3.72 -15.83 8.23
N TYR A 4 5.04 -15.73 8.08
CA TYR A 4 5.77 -14.46 7.88
C TYR A 4 5.45 -13.76 6.55
N GLU A 5 4.68 -14.40 5.69
CA GLU A 5 4.25 -13.88 4.38
C GLU A 5 3.53 -12.54 4.53
N PHE A 6 2.66 -12.39 5.53
CA PHE A 6 1.99 -11.11 5.79
C PHE A 6 2.96 -9.98 6.14
N LEU A 7 3.98 -10.25 6.98
CA LEU A 7 4.95 -9.24 7.39
C LEU A 7 5.84 -8.82 6.22
N PHE A 8 6.14 -9.76 5.33
CA PHE A 8 6.87 -9.53 4.10
C PHE A 8 6.06 -8.67 3.12
N ASP A 9 4.78 -8.98 2.93
CA ASP A 9 3.86 -8.23 2.09
C ASP A 9 3.68 -6.79 2.58
N LEU A 10 3.48 -6.62 3.90
CA LEU A 10 3.36 -5.29 4.49
C LEU A 10 4.65 -4.47 4.35
N ALA A 11 5.82 -5.09 4.54
CA ALA A 11 7.11 -4.44 4.32
C ALA A 11 7.28 -4.01 2.86
N LEU A 12 6.89 -4.86 1.91
CA LEU A 12 6.95 -4.58 0.48
C LEU A 12 6.03 -3.41 0.09
N ILE A 13 4.81 -3.39 0.62
CA ILE A 13 3.83 -2.30 0.44
C ILE A 13 4.40 -0.98 0.98
N LEU A 14 4.90 -0.96 2.22
CA LEU A 14 5.43 0.25 2.85
C LEU A 14 6.66 0.79 2.14
N ILE A 15 7.62 -0.07 1.76
CA ILE A 15 8.83 0.34 1.05
C ILE A 15 8.46 0.98 -0.29
N SER A 16 7.58 0.33 -1.04
CA SER A 16 7.29 0.77 -2.39
C SER A 16 6.36 1.98 -2.44
N THR A 17 5.32 2.03 -1.59
CA THR A 17 4.46 3.22 -1.47
C THR A 17 5.26 4.43 -1.00
N LYS A 18 6.24 4.25 -0.10
CA LYS A 18 7.15 5.32 0.31
C LYS A 18 8.05 5.78 -0.82
N LEU A 19 8.60 4.85 -1.61
CA LEU A 19 9.48 5.16 -2.74
C LEU A 19 8.73 5.95 -3.83
N PHE A 20 7.59 5.44 -4.28
CA PHE A 20 6.75 6.08 -5.28
C PHE A 20 6.09 7.36 -4.78
N GLY A 21 5.69 7.43 -3.50
CA GLY A 21 5.17 8.64 -2.87
C GLY A 21 6.20 9.77 -2.90
N LEU A 22 7.47 9.46 -2.63
CA LEU A 22 8.58 10.44 -2.72
C LEU A 22 8.85 10.89 -4.17
N ILE A 23 8.83 9.96 -5.13
CA ILE A 23 9.00 10.28 -6.56
C ILE A 23 7.85 11.20 -7.01
N THR A 24 6.61 10.87 -6.65
CA THR A 24 5.41 11.62 -7.03
C THR A 24 5.39 13.01 -6.40
N LYS A 25 5.86 13.13 -5.15
CA LYS A 25 6.06 14.43 -4.49
C LYS A 25 7.06 15.31 -5.24
N LYS A 26 8.10 14.72 -5.84
CA LYS A 26 9.08 15.44 -6.67
C LYS A 26 8.46 15.96 -7.98
N ILE A 27 7.43 15.30 -8.49
CA ILE A 27 6.70 15.66 -9.72
C ILE A 27 5.54 16.66 -9.44
N ARG A 28 5.42 17.18 -8.21
CA ARG A 28 4.31 18.06 -7.75
C ARG A 28 2.92 17.42 -7.79
N MET A 29 2.85 16.09 -7.81
CA MET A 29 1.60 15.35 -7.75
C MET A 29 1.23 15.01 -6.29
N PRO A 30 -0.06 14.80 -5.98
CA PRO A 30 -0.50 14.41 -4.64
C PRO A 30 0.14 13.09 -4.23
N GLN A 31 0.60 13.02 -2.98
CA GLN A 31 1.28 11.82 -2.45
C GLN A 31 0.40 10.56 -2.54
N VAL A 32 -0.92 10.72 -2.45
CA VAL A 32 -1.92 9.64 -2.58
C VAL A 32 -1.86 8.97 -3.95
N VAL A 33 -1.61 9.72 -5.03
CA VAL A 33 -1.50 9.18 -6.40
C VAL A 33 -0.28 8.27 -6.52
N GLY A 34 0.84 8.65 -5.90
CA GLY A 34 2.06 7.84 -5.90
C GLY A 34 1.90 6.53 -5.15
N ALA A 35 1.22 6.56 -4.00
CA ALA A 35 0.91 5.36 -3.23
C ALA A 35 -0.04 4.42 -4.00
N LEU A 36 -1.05 4.97 -4.68
CA LEU A 36 -1.97 4.19 -5.53
C LEU A 36 -1.24 3.50 -6.69
N VAL A 37 -0.38 4.23 -7.41
CA VAL A 37 0.40 3.64 -8.53
C VAL A 37 1.33 2.54 -8.02
N ALA A 38 1.99 2.74 -6.88
CA ALA A 38 2.81 1.69 -6.25
C ALA A 38 1.98 0.45 -5.90
N GLY A 39 0.80 0.66 -5.31
CA GLY A 39 -0.12 -0.41 -4.95
C GLY A 39 -0.62 -1.20 -6.17
N VAL A 40 -0.93 -0.53 -7.28
CA VAL A 40 -1.34 -1.20 -8.54
C VAL A 40 -0.19 -2.00 -9.16
N VAL A 41 1.05 -1.50 -9.08
CA VAL A 41 2.24 -2.17 -9.63
C VAL A 41 2.62 -3.41 -8.82
N LEU A 42 2.50 -3.37 -7.49
CA LEU A 42 2.86 -4.48 -6.60
C LEU A 42 1.70 -5.42 -6.30
N GLY A 43 0.49 -4.93 -6.52
CA GLY A 43 -0.74 -5.68 -6.31
C GLY A 43 -0.81 -6.92 -7.20
N PRO A 44 -1.82 -7.77 -6.93
CA PRO A 44 -2.04 -9.00 -7.69
C PRO A 44 -2.24 -8.77 -9.19
N ALA A 45 -2.55 -7.52 -9.59
CA ALA A 45 -2.70 -7.10 -10.98
C ALA A 45 -1.42 -7.18 -11.84
N PHE A 46 -0.22 -7.13 -11.25
CA PHE A 46 1.05 -7.16 -12.01
C PHE A 46 2.07 -8.19 -11.52
N LEU A 47 2.34 -8.27 -10.22
CA LEU A 47 3.42 -9.12 -9.68
C LEU A 47 2.93 -10.31 -8.86
N ASN A 48 1.66 -10.33 -8.43
CA ASN A 48 1.08 -11.38 -7.56
C ASN A 48 1.95 -11.74 -6.35
N VAL A 49 2.74 -10.77 -5.87
CA VAL A 49 3.63 -10.92 -4.71
C VAL A 49 2.85 -10.69 -3.42
N LEU A 50 1.78 -9.89 -3.46
CA LEU A 50 0.94 -9.59 -2.30
C LEU A 50 -0.20 -10.60 -2.20
N SER A 51 -0.23 -11.35 -1.10
CA SER A 51 -1.35 -12.23 -0.77
C SER A 51 -2.48 -11.39 -0.19
N GLU A 52 -3.62 -11.31 -0.89
CA GLU A 52 -4.83 -10.70 -0.35
C GLU A 52 -5.28 -11.47 0.89
N THR A 53 -4.90 -10.94 2.06
CA THR A 53 -5.28 -11.46 3.36
C THR A 53 -6.37 -10.56 3.94
N GLU A 54 -7.35 -11.15 4.63
CA GLU A 54 -8.42 -10.40 5.31
C GLU A 54 -7.88 -9.28 6.22
N PHE A 55 -6.67 -9.45 6.77
CA PHE A 55 -6.01 -8.43 7.57
C PHE A 55 -5.58 -7.19 6.77
N ILE A 56 -5.08 -7.34 5.54
CA ILE A 56 -4.76 -6.20 4.64
C ILE A 56 -6.05 -5.44 4.31
N GLN A 57 -7.15 -6.15 4.05
CA GLN A 57 -8.44 -5.54 3.75
C GLN A 57 -9.00 -4.75 4.95
N ASN A 58 -8.97 -5.34 6.15
CA ASN A 58 -9.37 -4.65 7.38
C ASN A 58 -8.49 -3.42 7.66
N LEU A 59 -7.18 -3.52 7.43
CA LEU A 59 -6.25 -2.38 7.54
C LEU A 59 -6.56 -1.27 6.54
N ALA A 60 -6.91 -1.61 5.30
CA ALA A 60 -7.28 -0.65 4.27
C ALA A 60 -8.58 0.09 4.63
N GLU A 61 -9.60 -0.63 5.10
CA GLU A 61 -10.84 -0.03 5.59
C GLU A 61 -10.57 0.91 6.78
N LEU A 62 -9.76 0.49 7.75
CA LEU A 62 -9.35 1.36 8.86
C LEU A 62 -8.61 2.61 8.37
N GLY A 63 -7.74 2.47 7.37
CA GLY A 63 -7.03 3.61 6.77
C GLY A 63 -7.98 4.63 6.14
N VAL A 64 -9.00 4.17 5.40
CA VAL A 64 -10.02 5.04 4.80
C VAL A 64 -10.86 5.73 5.88
N ILE A 65 -11.29 4.98 6.90
CA ILE A 65 -12.06 5.54 8.02
C ILE A 65 -11.27 6.64 8.72
N VAL A 66 -9.99 6.41 9.02
CA VAL A 66 -9.12 7.43 9.64
C VAL A 66 -8.98 8.65 8.73
N CYS A 67 -8.75 8.47 7.42
CA CYS A 67 -8.66 9.59 6.48
C CYS A 67 -9.94 10.42 6.39
N LEU A 68 -11.12 9.79 6.38
CA LEU A 68 -12.40 10.49 6.32
C LEU A 68 -12.75 11.17 7.66
N GLN A 69 -12.45 10.53 8.79
CA GLN A 69 -12.68 11.08 10.13
C GLN A 69 -11.77 12.30 10.42
N GLN A 70 -10.59 12.36 9.80
CA GLN A 70 -9.65 13.46 9.96
C GLN A 70 -10.04 14.73 9.19
N VAL A 71 -11.00 14.66 8.26
CA VAL A 71 -11.50 15.79 7.44
C VAL A 71 -12.76 16.37 8.06
#